data_AF-A0A958NDG3-F1
#
_entry.id   AF-A0A958NDG3-F1
#
_cell.length_a   1.000
_cell.length_b   1.000
_cell.length_c   1.000
_cell.angle_alpha   90.00
_cell.angle_beta   90.00
_cell.angle_gamma   90.00
#
_symmetry.space_group_name_H-M   'P 1'
#
loop_
_entity.id
_entity.type
_entity.pdbx_description
1 polymer ?
#
loop_
_entity_poly.entity_id
_entity_poly.type
_entity_poly.pdbx_seq_one_letter_code
_entity_poly.pdbx_strand_id
1 'polypeptide(L)'
;MTTDWNWYFSAFAQCGAALIGIIAAFIISKLLGENEKSEKNANDLEELIIASNDLKKRLDSRHFAWYDRKNIEYSDDLEEAIKRGDFKDLTEQERLGKLFEIESTLYRTEACLGELDKRISEVLKSRSIYDIVSMTSIPPAGMWNRLEDERNLIKQLKIEAESLIEKFNLVRSNGDTSDVNVKPIRTVIYILAIGFLLTVIYPLHFLPLRGGEPPQVSFDLWVALENILSLRGILLLALTLVIEGILAYFLLLINRLQAKNKSVSSKITDEYTSIKNYHPLI
;
A
#
# COMPACT_ATOMS: atom_id res chain seq x y z
N MET A 1 -35.30 -0.50 -57.17
CA MET A 1 -35.44 0.12 -55.83
C MET A 1 -34.21 0.98 -55.61
N THR A 2 -34.36 2.30 -55.63
CA THR A 2 -33.29 3.23 -55.27
C THR A 2 -33.08 3.14 -53.76
N THR A 3 -31.92 2.67 -53.32
CA THR A 3 -31.56 2.66 -51.90
C THR A 3 -31.60 4.08 -51.37
N ASP A 4 -32.40 4.33 -50.34
CA ASP A 4 -32.43 5.62 -49.67
C ASP A 4 -31.21 5.74 -48.75
N TRP A 5 -30.14 6.32 -49.31
CA TRP A 5 -28.91 6.57 -48.57
C TRP A 5 -29.11 7.50 -47.37
N ASN A 6 -30.12 8.38 -47.40
CA ASN A 6 -30.41 9.25 -46.25
C ASN A 6 -30.92 8.42 -45.06
N TRP A 7 -31.84 7.50 -45.33
CA TRP A 7 -32.32 6.57 -44.30
C TRP A 7 -31.19 5.69 -43.77
N TYR A 8 -30.33 5.14 -44.64
CA TYR A 8 -29.21 4.30 -44.23
C TYR A 8 -28.23 5.04 -43.30
N PHE A 9 -27.71 6.20 -43.70
CA PHE A 9 -26.73 6.94 -42.91
C PHE A 9 -27.34 7.48 -41.60
N SER A 10 -28.61 7.89 -41.61
CA SER A 10 -29.31 8.32 -40.40
C SER A 10 -29.48 7.16 -39.42
N ALA A 11 -29.96 6.00 -39.89
CA ALA A 11 -30.14 4.82 -39.04
C ALA A 11 -28.80 4.31 -38.50
N PHE A 12 -27.76 4.28 -39.34
CA PHE A 12 -26.42 3.85 -38.93
C PHE A 12 -25.82 4.80 -37.88
N ALA A 13 -25.93 6.13 -38.06
CA ALA A 13 -25.47 7.12 -37.09
C ALA A 13 -26.21 7.01 -35.75
N GLN A 14 -27.52 6.79 -35.77
CA GLN A 14 -28.34 6.62 -34.56
C GLN A 14 -27.95 5.33 -33.80
N CYS A 15 -27.78 4.22 -34.51
CA CYS A 15 -27.32 2.97 -33.91
C CYS A 15 -25.91 3.09 -33.32
N GLY A 16 -24.98 3.75 -34.04
CA GLY A 16 -23.63 4.02 -33.55
C GLY A 16 -23.63 4.88 -32.29
N ALA A 17 -24.39 5.97 -32.29
CA ALA A 17 -24.54 6.86 -31.14
C ALA A 17 -25.13 6.14 -29.92
N ALA A 18 -26.15 5.30 -30.12
CA ALA A 18 -26.76 4.51 -29.05
C ALA A 18 -25.77 3.51 -28.44
N LEU A 19 -25.04 2.78 -29.28
CA LEU A 19 -24.03 1.81 -28.84
C LEU A 19 -22.91 2.49 -28.03
N ILE A 20 -22.38 3.61 -28.56
CA ILE A 20 -21.36 4.41 -27.88
C ILE A 20 -21.88 4.93 -26.54
N GLY A 21 -23.12 5.42 -26.48
CA GLY A 21 -23.75 5.90 -25.25
C GLY A 21 -23.81 4.82 -24.16
N ILE A 22 -24.23 3.59 -24.51
CA ILE A 22 -24.31 2.48 -23.56
C ILE A 22 -22.92 2.09 -23.05
N ILE A 23 -21.94 1.93 -23.95
CA ILE A 23 -20.58 1.55 -23.56
C ILE A 23 -19.94 2.67 -22.72
N ALA A 24 -20.09 3.94 -23.11
CA ALA A 24 -19.59 5.08 -22.37
C ALA A 24 -20.16 5.12 -20.94
N ALA A 25 -21.47 4.93 -20.77
CA ALA A 25 -22.10 4.92 -19.45
C ALA A 25 -21.52 3.82 -18.54
N PHE A 26 -21.33 2.61 -19.07
CA PHE A 26 -20.73 1.49 -18.32
C PHE A 26 -19.27 1.79 -17.92
N ILE A 27 -18.48 2.33 -18.84
CA ILE A 27 -17.07 2.66 -18.63
C ILE A 27 -16.91 3.78 -17.60
N ILE A 28 -17.74 4.81 -17.66
CA ILE A 28 -17.76 5.92 -16.69
C ILE A 28 -18.10 5.37 -15.30
N SER A 29 -19.15 4.54 -15.18
CA SER A 29 -19.53 3.95 -13.91
C SER A 29 -18.41 3.10 -13.31
N LYS A 30 -17.72 2.31 -14.13
CA LYS A 30 -16.58 1.50 -13.68
C LYS A 30 -15.39 2.37 -13.26
N LEU A 31 -15.11 3.44 -13.99
CA LEU A 31 -14.02 4.37 -13.68
C LEU A 31 -14.26 5.12 -12.37
N LEU A 32 -15.51 5.54 -12.10
CA LEU A 32 -15.87 6.16 -10.83
C LEU A 32 -15.66 5.19 -9.65
N GLY A 33 -16.07 3.92 -9.79
CA GLY A 33 -15.84 2.91 -8.77
C GLY A 33 -14.34 2.65 -8.49
N GLU A 34 -13.50 2.62 -9.53
CA GLU A 34 -12.04 2.51 -9.34
C GLU A 34 -11.45 3.78 -8.69
N ASN A 35 -12.01 4.96 -8.96
CA ASN A 35 -11.58 6.20 -8.31
C ASN A 35 -11.91 6.21 -6.82
N GLU A 36 -13.13 5.81 -6.44
CA GLU A 36 -13.53 5.66 -5.03
C GLU A 36 -12.65 4.64 -4.29
N LYS A 37 -12.35 3.51 -4.94
CA LYS A 37 -11.43 2.50 -4.39
C LYS A 37 -10.01 3.04 -4.20
N SER A 38 -9.50 3.82 -5.15
CA SER A 38 -8.19 4.49 -5.06
C SER A 38 -8.16 5.52 -3.94
N GLU A 39 -9.23 6.30 -3.75
CA GLU A 39 -9.39 7.22 -2.63
C GLU A 39 -9.38 6.51 -1.29
N LYS A 40 -10.17 5.43 -1.18
CA LYS A 40 -10.19 4.61 0.03
C LYS A 40 -8.80 4.04 0.36
N ASN A 41 -8.13 3.42 -0.62
CA ASN A 41 -6.79 2.88 -0.40
C ASN A 41 -5.78 3.95 0.05
N ALA A 42 -5.90 5.19 -0.45
CA ALA A 42 -5.02 6.29 -0.04
C ALA A 42 -5.29 6.70 1.42
N ASN A 43 -6.56 6.78 1.83
CA ASN A 43 -6.93 7.07 3.21
C ASN A 43 -6.51 5.94 4.15
N ASP A 44 -6.75 4.68 3.78
CA ASP A 44 -6.33 3.50 4.53
C ASP A 44 -4.80 3.52 4.74
N LEU A 45 -4.02 3.94 3.74
CA LEU A 45 -2.58 4.10 3.88
C LEU A 45 -2.21 5.16 4.93
N GLU A 46 -2.86 6.32 4.92
CA GLU A 46 -2.59 7.38 5.89
C GLU A 46 -2.92 6.94 7.33
N GLU A 47 -4.04 6.23 7.51
CA GLU A 47 -4.40 5.63 8.80
C GLU A 47 -3.36 4.60 9.27
N LEU A 48 -2.88 3.73 8.36
CA LEU A 48 -1.83 2.76 8.68
C LEU A 48 -0.50 3.42 9.04
N ILE A 49 -0.14 4.53 8.38
CA ILE A 49 1.07 5.30 8.73
C ILE A 49 0.94 5.88 10.14
N ILE A 50 -0.22 6.45 10.48
CA ILE A 50 -0.48 6.96 11.84
C ILE A 50 -0.39 5.83 12.86
N ALA A 51 -1.03 4.69 12.59
CA ALA A 51 -1.00 3.52 13.47
C ALA A 51 0.42 2.95 13.62
N SER A 52 1.21 2.93 12.55
CA SER A 52 2.62 2.50 12.58
C SER A 52 3.45 3.43 13.47
N ASN A 53 3.28 4.74 13.34
CA ASN A 53 3.97 5.72 14.17
C ASN A 53 3.57 5.64 15.65
N ASP A 54 2.29 5.40 15.94
CA ASP A 54 1.82 5.16 17.31
C ASP A 54 2.43 3.87 17.88
N LEU A 55 2.47 2.80 17.08
CA LEU A 55 3.06 1.53 17.49
C LEU A 55 4.56 1.67 17.78
N LYS A 56 5.30 2.41 16.95
CA LYS A 56 6.73 2.72 17.20
C LYS A 56 6.90 3.43 18.55
N LYS A 57 6.10 4.46 18.84
CA LYS A 57 6.15 5.15 20.14
C LYS A 57 5.82 4.22 21.32
N ARG A 58 4.81 3.35 21.16
CA ARG A 58 4.43 2.36 22.18
C ARG A 58 5.56 1.35 22.41
N LEU A 59 6.23 0.92 21.35
CA LEU A 59 7.41 0.04 21.43
C LEU A 59 8.59 0.73 22.12
N ASP A 60 8.91 1.96 21.74
CA ASP A 60 10.00 2.75 22.34
C ASP A 60 9.77 3.01 23.84
N SER A 61 8.50 3.07 24.28
CA SER A 61 8.14 3.23 25.70
C SER A 61 8.27 1.95 26.54
N ARG A 62 8.54 0.79 25.92
CA ARG A 62 8.67 -0.48 26.65
C ARG A 62 10.01 -0.60 27.35
N HIS A 63 10.00 -1.31 28.48
CA HIS A 63 11.16 -1.36 29.36
C HIS A 63 12.06 -2.57 29.05
N PHE A 64 12.53 -2.70 27.81
CA PHE A 64 13.40 -3.81 27.38
C PHE A 64 14.63 -3.98 28.29
N ALA A 65 15.31 -2.88 28.62
CA ALA A 65 16.51 -2.91 29.46
C ALA A 65 16.19 -3.29 30.92
N TRP A 66 15.01 -2.91 31.43
CA TRP A 66 14.57 -3.32 32.76
C TRP A 66 14.24 -4.82 32.78
N TYR A 67 13.54 -5.31 31.76
CA TYR A 67 13.20 -6.72 31.61
C TYR A 67 14.46 -7.59 31.57
N ASP A 68 15.41 -7.24 30.70
CA ASP A 68 16.68 -7.97 30.58
C ASP A 68 17.48 -7.94 31.89
N ARG A 69 17.61 -6.75 32.50
CA ARG A 69 18.31 -6.57 33.77
C ARG A 69 17.74 -7.46 34.86
N LYS A 70 16.41 -7.50 34.97
CA LYS A 70 15.73 -8.21 36.05
C LYS A 70 15.72 -9.72 35.85
N ASN A 71 15.68 -10.21 34.61
CA ASN A 71 15.90 -11.62 34.33
C ASN A 71 17.35 -12.03 34.66
N ILE A 72 18.34 -11.21 34.34
CA ILE A 72 19.75 -11.47 34.71
C ILE A 72 19.94 -11.45 36.24
N GLU A 73 19.30 -10.53 36.95
CA GLU A 73 19.42 -10.39 38.41
C GLU A 73 18.83 -11.57 39.19
N TYR A 74 17.75 -12.17 38.69
CA TYR A 74 16.98 -13.20 39.39
C TYR A 74 17.02 -14.58 38.72
N SER A 75 17.87 -14.79 37.72
CA SER A 75 18.04 -16.09 37.07
C SER A 75 18.85 -17.05 37.96
N ASP A 76 18.20 -18.13 38.39
CA ASP A 76 18.82 -19.21 39.13
C ASP A 76 19.81 -19.99 38.24
N ASP A 77 19.43 -20.27 36.99
CA ASP A 77 20.27 -20.97 36.01
C ASP A 77 21.56 -20.21 35.71
N LEU A 78 21.48 -18.89 35.60
CA LEU A 78 22.64 -18.02 35.41
C LEU A 78 23.54 -18.03 36.64
N GLU A 79 22.97 -17.98 37.84
CA GLU A 79 23.73 -18.04 39.08
C GLU A 79 24.49 -19.37 39.22
N GLU A 80 23.86 -20.50 38.88
CA GLU A 80 24.52 -21.81 38.86
C GLU A 80 25.68 -21.84 37.86
N ALA A 81 25.48 -21.32 36.65
CA ALA A 81 26.54 -21.23 35.65
C ALA A 81 27.72 -20.37 36.13
N ILE A 82 27.45 -19.23 36.77
CA ILE A 82 28.48 -18.38 37.39
C ILE A 82 29.25 -19.15 38.47
N LYS A 83 28.55 -19.90 39.34
CA LYS A 83 29.16 -20.72 40.40
C LYS A 83 30.06 -21.83 39.85
N ARG A 84 29.65 -22.48 38.74
CA ARG A 84 30.45 -23.46 37.99
C ARG A 84 31.70 -22.87 37.35
N GLY A 85 31.78 -21.54 37.26
CA GLY A 85 32.89 -20.85 36.59
C GLY A 85 32.74 -20.83 35.08
N ASP A 86 31.52 -21.02 34.57
CA ASP A 86 31.22 -21.13 33.14
C ASP A 86 31.55 -19.87 32.35
N PHE A 87 31.77 -18.73 33.02
CA PHE A 87 32.13 -17.44 32.43
C PHE A 87 33.60 -17.04 32.61
N LYS A 88 34.42 -17.90 33.26
CA LYS A 88 35.84 -17.62 33.45
C LYS A 88 36.60 -17.68 32.12
N ASP A 89 37.55 -16.76 31.95
CA ASP A 89 38.46 -16.69 30.81
C ASP A 89 37.80 -16.49 29.43
N LEU A 90 36.49 -16.20 29.39
CA LEU A 90 35.76 -15.84 28.19
C LEU A 90 35.91 -14.35 27.85
N THR A 91 35.97 -14.05 26.56
CA THR A 91 35.87 -12.70 26.01
C THR A 91 34.45 -12.13 26.16
N GLU A 92 34.28 -10.82 26.04
CA GLU A 92 32.96 -10.16 26.17
C GLU A 92 31.91 -10.74 25.21
N GLN A 93 32.29 -11.05 23.97
CA GLN A 93 31.39 -11.62 22.97
C GLN A 93 30.98 -13.06 23.31
N GLU A 94 31.91 -13.87 23.82
CA GLU A 94 31.64 -15.24 24.25
C GLU A 94 30.76 -15.28 25.50
N ARG A 95 30.95 -14.33 26.43
CA ARG A 95 30.09 -14.18 27.61
C ARG A 95 28.65 -13.84 27.23
N LEU A 96 28.45 -12.91 26.29
CA LEU A 96 27.12 -12.60 25.77
C LEU A 96 26.50 -13.78 25.04
N GLY A 97 27.27 -14.49 24.20
CA GLY A 97 26.82 -15.71 23.54
C GLY A 97 26.29 -16.73 24.54
N LYS A 98 27.07 -17.03 25.58
CA LYS A 98 26.71 -17.98 26.63
C LYS A 98 25.53 -17.50 27.49
N LEU A 99 25.45 -16.20 27.77
CA LEU A 99 24.29 -15.61 28.44
C LEU A 99 23.01 -15.84 27.62
N PHE A 100 23.03 -15.64 26.31
CA PHE A 100 21.85 -15.84 25.46
C PHE A 100 21.51 -17.31 25.19
N GLU A 101 22.47 -18.23 25.38
CA GLU A 101 22.19 -19.67 25.37
C GLU A 101 21.44 -20.10 26.64
N ILE A 102 21.85 -19.58 27.80
CA ILE A 102 21.19 -19.88 29.08
C ILE A 102 19.84 -19.15 29.15
N GLU A 103 19.83 -17.86 28.86
CA GLU A 103 18.66 -16.99 28.92
C GLU A 103 18.18 -16.60 27.52
N SER A 104 17.55 -17.57 26.84
CA SER A 104 17.02 -17.40 25.48
C SER A 104 15.90 -16.36 25.37
N THR A 105 15.33 -15.92 26.49
CA THR A 105 14.19 -14.99 26.54
C THR A 105 14.60 -13.50 26.55
N LEU A 106 15.89 -13.19 26.62
CA LEU A 106 16.40 -11.82 26.66
C LEU A 106 16.28 -11.11 25.30
N TYR A 107 16.01 -9.81 25.36
CA TYR A 107 15.91 -8.93 24.19
C TYR A 107 17.27 -8.37 23.74
N ARG A 108 18.36 -8.75 24.41
CA ARG A 108 19.75 -8.47 24.03
C ARG A 108 20.09 -6.98 24.02
N THR A 109 19.61 -6.26 25.03
CA THR A 109 19.95 -4.85 25.22
C THR A 109 21.43 -4.64 25.52
N GLU A 110 21.96 -3.44 25.21
CA GLU A 110 23.36 -3.08 25.52
C GLU A 110 23.68 -3.17 27.02
N ALA A 111 22.66 -3.11 27.88
CA ALA A 111 22.77 -3.23 29.33
C ALA A 111 23.08 -4.67 29.80
N CYS A 112 22.91 -5.70 28.97
CA CYS A 112 23.08 -7.10 29.37
C CYS A 112 24.48 -7.41 29.86
N LEU A 113 25.53 -6.93 29.17
CA LEU A 113 26.92 -7.22 29.54
C LEU A 113 27.28 -6.58 30.89
N GLY A 114 26.91 -5.31 31.08
CA GLY A 114 27.15 -4.59 32.32
C GLY A 114 26.43 -5.21 33.52
N GLU A 115 25.20 -5.69 33.33
CA GLU A 115 24.48 -6.38 34.41
C GLU A 115 25.05 -7.78 34.68
N LEU A 116 25.48 -8.50 33.64
CA LEU A 116 26.15 -9.80 33.79
C LEU A 116 27.44 -9.67 34.61
N ASP A 117 28.31 -8.70 34.28
CA ASP A 117 29.56 -8.48 35.01
C ASP A 117 29.31 -8.09 36.46
N LYS A 118 28.29 -7.25 36.70
CA LYS A 118 27.84 -6.91 38.05
C LYS A 118 27.41 -8.16 38.81
N ARG A 119 26.57 -9.01 38.20
CA ARG A 119 26.08 -10.26 38.82
C ARG A 119 27.21 -11.25 39.10
N ILE A 120 28.15 -11.42 38.18
CA ILE A 120 29.36 -12.23 38.39
C ILE A 120 30.14 -11.73 39.61
N SER A 121 30.33 -10.41 39.74
CA SER A 121 31.06 -9.82 40.85
C SER A 121 30.36 -10.03 42.21
N GLU A 122 29.02 -9.97 42.24
CA GLU A 122 28.21 -10.18 43.44
C GLU A 122 28.27 -11.65 43.91
N VAL A 123 28.10 -12.59 42.99
CA VAL A 123 28.14 -14.04 43.28
C VAL A 123 29.55 -14.50 43.68
N LEU A 124 30.60 -13.93 43.09
CA LEU A 124 31.98 -14.25 43.49
C LEU A 124 32.37 -13.64 44.84
N LYS A 125 31.87 -12.43 45.17
CA LYS A 125 32.09 -11.79 46.48
C LYS A 125 31.36 -12.53 47.61
N SER A 126 30.14 -13.01 47.38
CA SER A 126 29.38 -13.76 48.40
C SER A 126 30.06 -15.08 48.78
N ARG A 127 30.79 -15.70 47.83
CA ARG A 127 31.60 -16.91 48.05
C ARG A 127 32.75 -16.72 49.06
N SER A 128 33.17 -15.48 49.33
CA SER A 128 34.30 -15.16 50.21
C SER A 128 33.92 -14.93 51.67
N ILE A 129 32.65 -14.64 51.99
CA ILE A 129 32.31 -14.04 53.28
C ILE A 129 31.70 -15.01 54.29
N TYR A 130 30.68 -15.85 54.01
CA TYR A 130 30.25 -16.92 54.95
C TYR A 130 29.41 -18.00 54.25
N ASP A 131 29.71 -19.28 54.52
CA ASP A 131 29.07 -20.50 54.02
C ASP A 131 27.69 -20.81 54.69
N ILE A 132 26.99 -19.81 55.22
CA ILE A 132 25.70 -19.98 55.89
C ILE A 132 24.74 -18.91 55.37
N VAL A 133 23.81 -19.34 54.53
CA VAL A 133 22.83 -18.53 53.78
C VAL A 133 23.45 -17.75 52.63
N SER A 134 23.64 -18.44 51.51
CA SER A 134 23.55 -17.83 50.18
C SER A 134 22.28 -16.99 50.14
N MET A 135 22.40 -15.67 50.35
CA MET A 135 21.37 -14.71 49.95
C MET A 135 21.31 -14.78 48.43
N THR A 136 20.58 -15.77 47.92
CA THR A 136 19.93 -15.61 46.63
C THR A 136 19.21 -14.27 46.70
N SER A 137 19.31 -13.48 45.64
CA SER A 137 18.48 -12.29 45.48
C SER A 137 17.04 -12.80 45.34
N ILE A 138 16.39 -13.11 46.47
CA ILE A 138 15.02 -13.62 46.47
C ILE A 138 14.20 -12.54 45.77
N PRO A 139 13.57 -12.86 44.62
CA PRO A 139 12.85 -11.86 43.86
C PRO A 139 11.74 -11.28 44.75
N PRO A 140 11.54 -9.96 44.74
CA PRO A 140 10.47 -9.35 45.52
C PRO A 140 9.12 -9.95 45.11
N ALA A 141 8.18 -10.02 46.05
CA ALA A 141 6.88 -10.63 45.81
C ALA A 141 6.21 -10.06 44.54
N GLY A 142 5.80 -10.95 43.62
CA GLY A 142 5.17 -10.58 42.35
C GLY A 142 6.12 -10.13 41.22
N MET A 143 7.45 -10.21 41.40
CA MET A 143 8.41 -9.85 40.35
C MET A 143 8.24 -10.67 39.06
N TRP A 144 8.05 -11.99 39.19
CA TRP A 144 7.82 -12.88 38.05
C TRP A 144 6.54 -12.54 37.29
N ASN A 145 5.47 -12.17 38.00
CA ASN A 145 4.23 -11.71 37.38
C ASN A 145 4.48 -10.42 36.57
N ARG A 146 5.24 -9.46 37.12
CA ARG A 146 5.58 -8.22 36.41
C ARG A 146 6.45 -8.45 35.18
N LEU A 147 7.39 -9.40 35.24
CA LEU A 147 8.22 -9.78 34.08
C LEU A 147 7.35 -10.41 32.98
N GLU A 148 6.48 -11.33 33.36
CA GLU A 148 5.57 -11.99 32.44
C GLU A 148 4.56 -11.01 31.84
N ASP A 149 4.04 -10.07 32.63
CA ASP A 149 3.17 -8.99 32.15
C ASP A 149 3.89 -8.11 31.11
N GLU A 150 5.12 -7.66 31.39
CA GLU A 150 5.90 -6.86 30.44
C GLU A 150 6.22 -7.64 29.16
N ARG A 151 6.58 -8.92 29.28
CA ARG A 151 6.81 -9.81 28.14
C ARG A 151 5.55 -9.95 27.28
N ASN A 152 4.39 -10.14 27.90
CA ASN A 152 3.12 -10.27 27.19
C ASN A 152 2.74 -8.96 26.49
N LEU A 153 2.99 -7.81 27.11
CA LEU A 153 2.82 -6.52 26.48
C LEU A 153 3.72 -6.33 25.25
N ILE A 154 5.00 -6.70 25.33
CA ILE A 154 5.93 -6.66 24.19
C ILE A 154 5.47 -7.61 23.08
N LYS A 155 5.09 -8.84 23.45
CA LYS A 155 4.59 -9.86 22.50
C LYS A 155 3.33 -9.40 21.78
N GLN A 156 2.42 -8.74 22.50
CA GLN A 156 1.21 -8.17 21.90
C GLN A 156 1.57 -7.08 20.88
N LEU A 157 2.48 -6.16 21.21
CA LEU A 157 2.95 -5.14 20.26
C LEU A 157 3.64 -5.75 19.03
N LYS A 158 4.37 -6.86 19.20
CA LYS A 158 4.95 -7.61 18.08
C LYS A 158 3.87 -8.14 17.13
N ILE A 159 2.84 -8.77 17.65
CA ILE A 159 1.70 -9.29 16.87
C ILE A 159 0.98 -8.13 16.16
N GLU A 160 0.80 -7.00 16.84
CA GLU A 160 0.22 -5.79 16.23
C GLU A 160 1.10 -5.27 15.06
N ALA A 161 2.43 -5.30 15.19
CA ALA A 161 3.34 -4.92 14.11
C ALA A 161 3.22 -5.84 12.90
N GLU A 162 3.18 -7.16 13.11
CA GLU A 162 2.99 -8.16 12.06
C GLU A 162 1.65 -7.96 11.34
N SER A 163 0.57 -7.69 12.09
CA SER A 163 -0.74 -7.38 11.51
C SER A 163 -0.72 -6.08 10.68
N LEU A 164 -0.01 -5.04 11.14
CA LEU A 164 0.15 -3.81 10.36
C LEU A 164 0.91 -4.06 9.06
N ILE A 165 2.00 -4.83 9.11
CA ILE A 165 2.78 -5.21 7.92
C ILE A 165 1.89 -5.92 6.89
N GLU A 166 1.05 -6.86 7.33
CA GLU A 166 0.09 -7.54 6.45
C GLU A 166 -0.89 -6.56 5.81
N LYS A 167 -1.43 -5.60 6.59
CA LYS A 167 -2.32 -4.55 6.06
C LYS A 167 -1.62 -3.65 5.04
N PHE A 168 -0.38 -3.24 5.28
CA PHE A 168 0.41 -2.48 4.30
C PHE A 168 0.60 -3.26 2.99
N ASN A 169 0.90 -4.56 3.07
CA ASN A 169 1.04 -5.41 1.90
C ASN A 169 -0.29 -5.55 1.12
N LEU A 170 -1.41 -5.62 1.82
CA LEU A 170 -2.75 -5.66 1.21
C LEU A 170 -3.07 -4.36 0.47
N VAL A 171 -2.78 -3.19 1.07
CA VAL A 171 -2.95 -1.89 0.40
C VAL A 171 -2.07 -1.78 -0.84
N ARG A 172 -0.82 -2.27 -0.78
CA ARG A 172 0.08 -2.31 -1.95
C ARG A 172 -0.50 -3.15 -3.09
N SER A 173 -0.95 -4.37 -2.77
CA SER A 173 -1.59 -5.27 -3.75
C SER A 173 -2.87 -4.67 -4.35
N ASN A 174 -3.68 -3.98 -3.55
CA ASN A 174 -4.87 -3.29 -4.03
C ASN A 174 -4.54 -2.14 -4.99
N GLY A 175 -3.43 -1.43 -4.77
CA GLY A 175 -2.93 -0.41 -5.71
C GLY A 175 -2.52 -1.00 -7.06
N ASP A 176 -1.77 -2.10 -7.04
CA ASP A 176 -1.28 -2.77 -8.25
C ASP A 176 -2.42 -3.36 -9.09
N THR A 177 -3.39 -4.02 -8.45
CA THR A 177 -4.58 -4.55 -9.13
C THR A 177 -5.42 -3.45 -9.78
N SER A 178 -5.51 -2.28 -9.15
CA SER A 178 -6.24 -1.13 -9.70
C SER A 178 -5.56 -0.58 -10.96
N ASP A 179 -4.22 -0.52 -11.03
CA ASP A 179 -3.52 -0.11 -12.28
C ASP A 179 -3.79 -1.08 -13.44
N VAL A 180 -3.86 -2.38 -13.16
CA VAL A 180 -4.21 -3.40 -14.17
C VAL A 180 -5.64 -3.21 -14.68
N ASN A 181 -6.59 -2.89 -13.80
CA ASN A 181 -8.00 -2.70 -14.16
C ASN A 181 -8.27 -1.44 -14.99
N VAL A 182 -7.44 -0.41 -14.84
CA VAL A 182 -7.64 0.91 -15.47
C VAL A 182 -7.12 0.95 -16.91
N LYS A 183 -6.12 0.12 -17.25
CA LYS A 183 -5.57 0.04 -18.63
C LYS A 183 -6.62 -0.33 -19.68
N PRO A 184 -7.47 -1.36 -19.50
CA PRO A 184 -8.56 -1.66 -20.42
C PRO A 184 -9.55 -0.51 -20.60
N ILE A 185 -9.90 0.20 -19.51
CA ILE A 185 -10.81 1.35 -19.52
C ILE A 185 -10.25 2.44 -20.46
N ARG A 186 -8.95 2.73 -20.36
CA ARG A 186 -8.27 3.69 -21.24
C ARG A 186 -8.38 3.30 -22.72
N THR A 187 -8.13 2.03 -23.03
CA THR A 187 -8.24 1.51 -24.40
C THR A 187 -9.66 1.65 -24.95
N VAL A 188 -10.67 1.33 -24.13
CA VAL A 188 -12.07 1.47 -24.55
C VAL A 188 -12.41 2.94 -24.82
N ILE A 189 -11.93 3.90 -24.03
CA ILE A 189 -12.17 5.32 -24.30
C ILE A 189 -11.58 5.76 -25.65
N TYR A 190 -10.38 5.30 -26.02
CA TYR A 190 -9.82 5.58 -27.35
C TYR A 190 -10.67 4.96 -28.47
N ILE A 191 -11.16 3.72 -28.27
CA ILE A 191 -12.06 3.07 -29.22
C ILE A 191 -13.37 3.86 -29.34
N LEU A 192 -13.91 4.40 -28.25
CA LEU A 192 -15.12 5.22 -28.27
C LEU A 192 -14.91 6.55 -29.00
N ALA A 193 -13.77 7.22 -28.79
CA ALA A 193 -13.44 8.47 -29.49
C ALA A 193 -13.35 8.24 -31.01
N ILE A 194 -12.55 7.26 -31.43
CA ILE A 194 -12.42 6.91 -32.85
C ILE A 194 -13.75 6.40 -33.42
N GLY A 195 -14.43 5.53 -32.66
CA GLY A 195 -15.72 4.96 -33.02
C GLY A 195 -16.79 6.02 -33.21
N PHE A 196 -16.81 7.07 -32.38
CA PHE A 196 -17.73 8.20 -32.50
C PHE A 196 -17.53 8.95 -33.81
N LEU A 197 -16.27 9.26 -34.16
CA LEU A 197 -15.95 9.92 -35.41
C LEU A 197 -16.38 9.07 -36.63
N LEU A 198 -16.11 7.76 -36.60
CA LEU A 198 -16.39 6.86 -37.73
C LEU A 198 -17.86 6.47 -37.86
N THR A 199 -18.58 6.30 -36.76
CA THR A 199 -19.94 5.75 -36.77
C THR A 199 -21.02 6.81 -36.63
N VAL A 200 -20.70 8.00 -36.11
CA VAL A 200 -21.67 9.08 -35.92
C VAL A 200 -21.33 10.26 -36.83
N ILE A 201 -20.15 10.86 -36.67
CA ILE A 201 -19.80 12.09 -37.38
C ILE A 201 -19.65 11.86 -38.89
N TYR A 202 -18.94 10.81 -39.29
CA TYR A 202 -18.69 10.52 -40.70
C TYR A 202 -19.99 10.23 -41.49
N PRO A 203 -20.92 9.36 -41.01
CA PRO A 203 -22.23 9.18 -41.65
C PRO A 203 -23.08 10.45 -41.67
N LEU A 204 -23.10 11.20 -40.56
CA LEU A 204 -23.82 12.47 -40.48
C LEU A 204 -23.22 13.54 -41.38
N HIS A 205 -21.99 13.37 -41.88
CA HIS A 205 -21.34 14.25 -42.88
C HIS A 205 -21.82 14.02 -44.32
N PHE A 206 -22.58 12.96 -44.61
CA PHE A 206 -23.22 12.78 -45.92
C PHE A 206 -24.66 13.34 -46.02
N LEU A 207 -25.36 13.55 -44.91
CA LEU A 207 -26.78 13.99 -44.88
C LEU A 207 -27.04 15.51 -44.96
N PRO A 208 -27.92 16.03 -45.85
CA PRO A 208 -28.79 15.29 -46.75
C PRO A 208 -28.13 15.08 -48.12
N LEU A 209 -28.23 13.85 -48.62
CA LEU A 209 -27.91 13.52 -50.01
C LEU A 209 -29.07 13.92 -50.92
N ARG A 210 -28.75 14.50 -52.08
CA ARG A 210 -29.72 14.78 -53.14
C ARG A 210 -30.19 13.43 -53.72
N GLY A 211 -31.51 13.30 -53.92
CA GLY A 211 -32.11 12.02 -54.32
C GLY A 211 -31.53 11.49 -55.63
N GLY A 212 -31.06 10.24 -55.62
CA GLY A 212 -30.59 9.53 -56.81
C GLY A 212 -29.07 9.57 -57.06
N GLU A 213 -28.31 10.38 -56.32
CA GLU A 213 -26.85 10.45 -56.48
C GLU A 213 -26.13 9.53 -55.47
N PRO A 214 -25.12 8.75 -55.90
CA PRO A 214 -24.27 8.02 -54.98
C PRO A 214 -23.43 9.01 -54.15
N PRO A 215 -23.09 8.68 -52.89
CA PRO A 215 -22.22 9.53 -52.08
C PRO A 215 -20.86 9.68 -52.76
N GLN A 216 -20.50 10.92 -53.10
CA GLN A 216 -19.19 11.24 -53.66
C GLN A 216 -18.26 11.73 -52.55
N VAL A 217 -17.10 11.10 -52.41
CA VAL A 217 -16.03 11.58 -51.52
C VAL A 217 -15.23 12.62 -52.29
N SER A 218 -15.42 13.90 -51.97
CA SER A 218 -14.57 14.97 -52.50
C SER A 218 -13.33 15.14 -51.62
N PHE A 219 -12.13 15.04 -52.21
CA PHE A 219 -10.86 15.28 -51.52
C PHE A 219 -10.37 16.73 -51.62
N ASP A 220 -11.25 17.65 -52.00
CA ASP A 220 -10.89 19.05 -52.18
C ASP A 220 -10.91 19.80 -50.83
N LEU A 221 -9.75 20.32 -50.42
CA LEU A 221 -9.54 20.96 -49.12
C LEU A 221 -10.42 22.20 -48.94
N TRP A 222 -10.72 22.92 -50.02
CA TRP A 222 -11.56 24.12 -49.99
C TRP A 222 -13.04 23.79 -49.79
N VAL A 223 -13.52 22.76 -50.49
CA VAL A 223 -14.87 22.23 -50.32
C VAL A 223 -15.06 21.65 -48.91
N ALA A 224 -14.02 21.00 -48.36
CA ALA A 224 -14.04 20.53 -46.98
C ALA A 224 -14.16 21.70 -45.97
N LEU A 225 -13.43 22.81 -46.19
CA LEU A 225 -13.48 23.97 -45.31
C LEU A 225 -14.84 24.70 -45.39
N GLU A 226 -15.40 24.87 -46.58
CA GLU A 226 -16.74 25.43 -46.78
C GLU A 226 -17.83 24.57 -46.12
N ASN A 227 -17.68 23.24 -46.19
CA ASN A 227 -18.58 22.31 -45.53
C ASN A 227 -18.48 22.37 -44.00
N ILE A 228 -17.28 22.59 -43.44
CA ILE A 228 -17.07 22.80 -42.00
C ILE A 228 -17.67 24.14 -41.53
N LEU A 229 -17.55 25.20 -42.32
CA LEU A 229 -18.08 26.55 -42.03
C LEU A 229 -19.58 26.70 -42.33
N SER A 230 -20.22 25.69 -42.91
CA SER A 230 -21.67 25.63 -43.03
C SER A 230 -22.35 25.49 -41.67
N LEU A 231 -23.62 25.93 -41.53
CA LEU A 231 -24.39 25.77 -40.29
C LEU A 231 -24.35 24.33 -39.74
N ARG A 232 -24.45 23.35 -40.64
CA ARG A 232 -24.38 21.92 -40.33
C ARG A 232 -22.99 21.52 -39.83
N GLY A 233 -21.94 21.98 -40.51
CA GLY A 233 -20.56 21.73 -40.12
C GLY A 233 -20.27 22.30 -38.74
N ILE A 234 -20.73 23.52 -38.45
CA ILE A 234 -20.63 24.16 -37.14
C ILE A 234 -21.33 23.34 -36.06
N LEU A 235 -22.56 22.87 -36.31
CA LEU A 235 -23.30 22.04 -35.35
C LEU A 235 -22.63 20.68 -35.09
N LEU A 236 -22.14 20.02 -36.14
CA LEU A 236 -21.41 18.75 -36.01
C LEU A 236 -20.07 18.95 -35.28
N LEU A 237 -19.36 20.03 -35.58
CA LEU A 237 -18.11 20.38 -34.91
C LEU A 237 -18.34 20.69 -33.43
N ALA A 238 -19.39 21.46 -33.09
CA ALA A 238 -19.77 21.72 -31.72
C ALA A 238 -20.09 20.43 -30.96
N LEU A 239 -20.88 19.53 -31.57
CA LEU A 239 -21.19 18.22 -30.98
C LEU A 239 -19.91 17.38 -30.75
N THR A 240 -19.01 17.39 -31.74
CA THR A 240 -17.74 16.65 -31.68
C THR A 240 -16.85 17.19 -30.57
N LEU A 241 -16.69 18.51 -30.46
CA LEU A 241 -15.92 19.14 -29.40
C LEU A 241 -16.46 18.82 -28.00
N VAL A 242 -17.78 18.79 -27.83
CA VAL A 242 -18.40 18.44 -26.55
C VAL A 242 -18.09 16.98 -26.19
N ILE A 243 -18.33 16.04 -27.11
CA ILE A 243 -18.14 14.61 -26.84
C ILE A 243 -16.66 14.27 -26.66
N GLU A 244 -15.79 14.74 -27.57
CA GLU A 244 -14.34 14.55 -27.44
C GLU A 244 -13.78 15.23 -26.19
N GLY A 245 -14.30 16.41 -25.82
CA GLY A 245 -13.94 17.09 -24.57
C GLY A 245 -14.27 16.25 -23.34
N ILE A 246 -15.44 15.60 -23.32
CA ILE A 246 -15.83 14.69 -22.23
C ILE A 246 -14.93 13.45 -22.20
N LEU A 247 -14.65 12.82 -23.36
CA LEU A 247 -13.76 11.66 -23.42
C LEU A 247 -12.33 12.01 -23.01
N ALA A 248 -11.82 13.18 -23.43
CA ALA A 248 -10.53 13.70 -23.03
C ALA A 248 -10.46 13.96 -21.52
N TYR A 249 -11.51 14.51 -20.92
CA TYR A 249 -11.61 14.67 -19.47
C TYR A 249 -11.46 13.32 -18.74
N PHE A 250 -12.13 12.27 -19.21
CA PHE A 250 -12.00 10.94 -18.60
C PHE A 250 -10.61 10.33 -18.80
N LEU A 251 -9.94 10.59 -19.93
CA LEU A 251 -8.53 10.20 -20.10
C LEU A 251 -7.62 10.92 -19.10
N LEU A 252 -7.86 12.20 -18.83
CA LEU A 252 -7.12 12.95 -17.80
C LEU A 252 -7.37 12.36 -16.40
N LEU A 253 -8.62 11.98 -16.09
CA LEU A 253 -8.97 11.34 -14.83
C LEU A 253 -8.23 10.01 -14.65
N ILE A 254 -8.17 9.18 -15.70
CA ILE A 254 -7.41 7.92 -15.70
C ILE A 254 -5.93 8.17 -15.39
N ASN A 255 -5.30 9.13 -16.06
CA ASN A 255 -3.89 9.44 -15.83
C ASN A 255 -3.64 9.90 -14.39
N ARG A 256 -4.53 10.72 -13.84
CA ARG A 256 -4.47 11.15 -12.43
C ARG A 256 -4.59 9.96 -11.47
N LEU A 257 -5.51 9.04 -11.74
CA LEU A 257 -5.73 7.84 -10.93
C LEU A 257 -4.50 6.91 -10.94
N GLN A 258 -3.88 6.70 -12.11
CA GLN A 258 -2.64 5.92 -12.22
C GLN A 258 -1.49 6.59 -11.45
N ALA A 259 -1.33 7.91 -11.59
CA ALA A 259 -0.31 8.65 -10.86
C ALA A 259 -0.53 8.57 -9.34
N LYS A 260 -1.79 8.66 -8.88
CA LYS A 260 -2.16 8.52 -7.47
C LYS A 260 -1.85 7.12 -6.94
N ASN A 261 -2.26 6.05 -7.64
CA ASN A 261 -1.97 4.67 -7.24
C ASN A 261 -0.46 4.41 -7.17
N LYS A 262 0.33 4.94 -8.12
CA LYS A 262 1.78 4.86 -8.08
C LYS A 262 2.37 5.63 -6.90
N SER A 263 1.81 6.80 -6.56
CA SER A 263 2.20 7.55 -5.36
C SER A 263 1.90 6.78 -4.07
N VAL A 264 0.73 6.14 -3.95
CA VAL A 264 0.38 5.29 -2.81
C VAL A 264 1.36 4.12 -2.68
N SER A 265 1.63 3.40 -3.78
CA SER A 265 2.57 2.27 -3.77
C SER A 265 3.99 2.69 -3.40
N SER A 266 4.48 3.83 -3.92
CA SER A 266 5.81 4.36 -3.57
C SER A 266 5.94 4.87 -2.13
N LYS A 267 4.85 5.34 -1.51
CA LYS A 267 4.84 5.69 -0.08
C LYS A 267 5.00 4.46 0.82
N ILE A 268 4.59 3.28 0.37
CA ILE A 268 4.82 2.01 1.07
C ILE A 268 6.28 1.60 0.84
N THR A 269 7.17 2.22 1.60
CA THR A 269 8.60 1.91 1.61
C THR A 269 8.87 0.64 2.45
N ASP A 270 10.04 0.03 2.25
CA ASP A 270 10.51 -1.10 3.06
C ASP A 270 10.52 -0.83 4.57
N GLU A 271 10.48 0.46 4.96
CA GLU A 271 10.31 0.90 6.35
C GLU A 271 9.05 0.31 7.01
N TYR A 272 7.95 0.17 6.27
CA TYR A 272 6.67 -0.28 6.84
C TYR A 272 6.43 -1.78 6.72
N THR A 273 7.27 -2.49 5.95
CA THR A 273 7.07 -3.91 5.59
C THR A 273 8.01 -4.87 6.33
N SER A 274 8.90 -4.34 7.17
CA SER A 274 9.85 -5.14 7.96
C SER A 274 9.69 -4.87 9.45
N ILE A 275 9.59 -5.93 10.24
CA ILE A 275 9.43 -5.84 11.69
C ILE A 275 10.62 -5.16 12.38
N LYS A 276 11.83 -5.31 11.82
CA LYS A 276 13.05 -4.69 12.34
C LYS A 276 13.01 -3.16 12.31
N ASN A 277 12.18 -2.59 11.42
CA ASN A 277 12.02 -1.15 11.28
C ASN A 277 11.01 -0.55 12.28
N TYR A 278 10.28 -1.40 13.02
CA TYR A 278 9.41 -0.98 14.12
C TYR A 278 10.20 -0.85 15.42
N HIS A 279 11.08 -1.81 15.72
CA HIS A 279 12.03 -1.72 16.84
C HIS A 279 13.19 -2.71 16.61
N PRO A 280 14.46 -2.35 16.89
CA PRO A 280 15.61 -3.22 16.63
C PRO A 280 15.66 -4.50 17.48
N LEU A 281 14.94 -4.52 18.61
CA LEU A 281 14.97 -5.61 19.59
C LEU A 281 13.82 -6.64 19.45
N ILE A 282 13.00 -6.54 18.40
CA ILE A 282 11.82 -7.41 18.16
C ILE A 282 11.94 -8.13 16.82
#